data_AF-A0A2U9IC08-F1
#
_entry.id   AF-A0A2U9IC08-F1
#
_cell.length_a   1.000
_cell.length_b   1.000
_cell.length_c   1.000
_cell.angle_alpha   90.00
_cell.angle_beta   90.00
_cell.angle_gamma   90.00
#
_symmetry.space_group_name_H-M   'P 1'
#
loop_
_entity.id
_entity.type
_entity.pdbx_description
1 polymer ?
#
loop_
_entity_poly.entity_id
_entity_poly.type
_entity_poly.pdbx_seq_one_letter_code
_entity_poly.pdbx_strand_id
1 'polypeptide(L)'
;MSVEEYFLKYNNEKVFVILLGSNSSRSYFYYPKGDALFIVNDHIELKEIDQIIGSSLAGMKLSNPTDSWDKIKSREVKWYILGKEIISDNIYIVLESEDQFKLIENASPNRLKYYVLHDQNPFDYKDWCCVLIASTKDIEVPSTFKKISIREILSNS
;
A
#
# COMPACT_ATOMS: atom_id res chain seq x y z
N MET A 1 2.58 17.31 3.83
CA MET A 1 1.51 16.54 3.18
C MET A 1 0.42 16.34 4.21
N SER A 2 -0.80 16.80 3.94
CA SER A 2 -1.93 16.61 4.85
C SER A 2 -2.55 15.23 4.60
N VAL A 3 -3.18 14.64 5.61
CA VAL A 3 -3.80 13.30 5.50
C VAL A 3 -4.88 13.24 4.40
N GLU A 4 -5.47 14.39 4.02
CA GLU A 4 -6.50 14.49 2.98
C GLU A 4 -5.97 14.23 1.56
N GLU A 5 -4.67 14.44 1.31
CA GLU A 5 -4.06 14.25 -0.02
C GLU A 5 -3.97 12.77 -0.43
N TYR A 6 -4.22 11.86 0.51
CA TYR A 6 -4.13 10.41 0.33
C TYR A 6 -5.48 9.75 0.10
N PHE A 7 -6.57 10.49 -0.02
CA PHE A 7 -7.89 9.90 -0.16
C PHE A 7 -8.69 10.50 -1.31
N LEU A 8 -9.17 9.62 -2.20
CA LEU A 8 -10.06 9.95 -3.30
C LEU A 8 -11.49 9.55 -2.95
N LYS A 9 -12.48 10.40 -3.28
CA LYS A 9 -13.89 10.01 -3.21
C LYS A 9 -14.32 9.33 -4.51
N TYR A 10 -14.72 8.07 -4.45
CA TYR A 10 -15.16 7.30 -5.61
C TYR A 10 -16.34 6.40 -5.23
N ASN A 11 -17.43 6.38 -6.01
CA ASN A 11 -18.65 5.61 -5.71
C ASN A 11 -19.19 5.80 -4.27
N ASN A 12 -19.20 7.04 -3.77
CA ASN A 12 -19.59 7.39 -2.39
C ASN A 12 -18.68 6.83 -1.28
N GLU A 13 -17.53 6.27 -1.63
CA GLU A 13 -16.55 5.72 -0.70
C GLU A 13 -15.31 6.61 -0.64
N LYS A 14 -14.60 6.55 0.50
CA LYS A 14 -13.30 7.19 0.70
C LYS A 14 -12.22 6.14 0.44
N VAL A 15 -11.40 6.34 -0.59
CA VAL A 15 -10.42 5.35 -1.07
C VAL A 15 -9.02 5.86 -0.81
N PHE A 16 -8.22 5.11 -0.07
CA PHE A 16 -6.80 5.41 0.12
C PHE A 16 -6.05 5.30 -1.22
N VAL A 17 -5.32 6.34 -1.60
CA VAL A 17 -4.58 6.41 -2.84
C VAL A 17 -3.23 7.10 -2.66
N ILE A 18 -2.32 6.83 -3.60
CA ILE A 18 -0.98 7.41 -3.61
C ILE A 18 -0.83 8.24 -4.88
N LEU A 19 -0.57 9.54 -4.75
CA LEU A 19 -0.25 10.38 -5.90
C LEU A 19 1.05 9.88 -6.55
N LEU A 20 0.93 9.47 -7.81
CA LEU A 20 2.08 9.10 -8.61
C LEU A 20 2.63 10.32 -9.36
N GLY A 21 1.76 11.21 -9.83
CA GLY A 21 2.13 12.45 -10.50
C GLY A 21 0.92 13.12 -11.16
N SER A 22 1.16 14.31 -11.71
CA SER A 22 0.15 15.09 -12.41
C SER A 22 0.76 15.85 -13.59
N ASN A 23 -0.09 16.22 -14.54
CA ASN A 23 0.23 17.20 -15.57
C ASN A 23 -0.85 18.30 -15.59
N SER A 24 -0.83 19.20 -16.58
CA SER A 24 -1.77 20.32 -16.68
C SER A 24 -3.25 19.91 -16.80
N SER A 25 -3.55 18.65 -17.09
CA SER A 25 -4.90 18.17 -17.40
C SER A 25 -5.35 16.93 -16.62
N ARG A 26 -4.42 16.20 -16.00
CA ARG A 26 -4.69 14.90 -15.37
C ARG A 26 -3.81 14.68 -14.15
N SER A 27 -4.39 14.06 -13.13
CA SER A 27 -3.69 13.53 -11.96
C SER A 27 -3.83 12.01 -11.91
N TYR A 28 -2.76 11.33 -11.52
CA TYR A 28 -2.67 9.88 -11.52
C TYR A 28 -2.46 9.39 -10.09
N PHE A 29 -3.42 8.63 -9.58
CA PHE A 29 -3.44 8.14 -8.21
C PHE A 29 -3.45 6.61 -8.21
N TYR A 30 -2.47 6.01 -7.55
CA TYR A 30 -2.38 4.56 -7.38
C TYR A 30 -3.30 4.10 -6.26
N TYR A 31 -4.06 3.04 -6.51
CA TYR A 31 -4.79 2.29 -5.50
C TYR A 31 -4.06 0.98 -5.22
N PRO A 32 -3.24 0.90 -4.15
CA PRO A 32 -2.33 -0.23 -3.99
C PRO A 32 -3.04 -1.55 -3.72
N LYS A 33 -4.20 -1.51 -3.05
CA LYS A 33 -4.99 -2.71 -2.74
C LYS A 33 -5.54 -3.41 -3.98
N GLY A 34 -5.94 -2.64 -4.98
CA GLY A 34 -6.52 -3.17 -6.22
C GLY A 34 -5.52 -3.39 -7.35
N ASP A 35 -4.26 -2.99 -7.14
CA ASP A 35 -3.25 -2.77 -8.18
C ASP A 35 -3.81 -2.01 -9.40
N ALA A 36 -4.46 -0.89 -9.10
CA ALA A 36 -5.22 -0.11 -10.06
C ALA A 36 -4.85 1.37 -10.02
N LEU A 37 -5.18 2.09 -11.08
CA LEU A 37 -4.89 3.50 -11.24
C LEU A 37 -6.19 4.29 -11.39
N PHE A 38 -6.36 5.32 -10.57
CA PHE A 38 -7.33 6.37 -10.80
C PHE A 38 -6.70 7.47 -11.64
N ILE A 39 -7.35 7.81 -12.75
CA ILE A 39 -7.00 8.97 -13.57
C ILE A 39 -8.08 10.01 -13.33
N VAL A 40 -7.68 11.16 -12.78
CA VAL A 40 -8.59 12.24 -12.39
C VAL A 40 -8.38 13.44 -13.31
N ASN A 41 -9.46 13.85 -13.97
CA ASN A 41 -9.59 15.10 -14.74
C ASN A 41 -10.97 15.70 -14.43
N ASP A 42 -11.77 16.06 -15.44
CA ASP A 42 -13.18 16.42 -15.29
C ASP A 42 -14.03 15.26 -14.71
N HIS A 43 -13.56 14.03 -14.85
CA HIS A 43 -14.17 12.81 -14.33
C HIS A 43 -13.11 11.92 -13.65
N ILE A 44 -13.56 10.91 -12.91
CA ILE A 44 -12.68 9.90 -12.30
C ILE A 44 -12.79 8.61 -13.10
N GLU A 45 -11.70 8.19 -13.73
CA GLU A 45 -11.58 6.90 -14.41
C GLU A 45 -10.76 5.92 -13.58
N LEU A 46 -11.25 4.68 -13.45
CA LEU A 46 -10.49 3.56 -12.89
C LEU A 46 -9.91 2.72 -14.03
N LYS A 47 -8.62 2.37 -13.93
CA LYS A 47 -7.90 1.50 -14.88
C LYS A 47 -7.14 0.41 -14.14
N GLU A 48 -7.01 -0.76 -14.75
CA GLU A 48 -6.11 -1.81 -14.27
C GLU A 48 -4.71 -1.63 -14.87
N ILE A 49 -3.68 -1.99 -14.10
CA ILE A 49 -2.29 -1.93 -14.54
C ILE A 49 -1.93 -3.30 -15.11
N ASP A 50 -1.93 -3.44 -16.44
CA ASP A 50 -1.56 -4.70 -17.10
C ASP A 50 -0.05 -4.96 -16.99
N GLN A 51 0.74 -3.89 -17.16
CA GLN A 51 2.18 -3.98 -17.24
C GLN A 51 2.83 -2.62 -16.94
N ILE A 52 4.02 -2.65 -16.34
CA ILE A 52 4.89 -1.49 -16.18
C ILE A 52 6.16 -1.76 -16.99
N ILE A 53 6.42 -0.94 -18.01
CA ILE A 53 7.64 -0.99 -18.82
C ILE A 53 8.63 0.05 -18.27
N GLY A 54 9.74 -0.43 -17.71
CA GLY A 54 10.71 0.44 -17.03
C GLY A 54 10.24 0.85 -15.62
N SER A 55 10.60 2.05 -15.18
CA SER A 55 10.35 2.56 -13.82
C SER A 55 9.49 3.83 -13.74
N SER A 56 8.96 4.32 -14.87
CA SER A 56 8.21 5.58 -14.95
C SER A 56 6.71 5.36 -15.19
N LEU A 57 5.90 6.35 -14.80
CA LEU A 57 4.46 6.40 -15.07
C LEU A 57 4.11 6.26 -16.56
N ALA A 58 4.94 6.83 -17.43
CA ALA A 58 4.73 6.78 -18.88
C ALA A 58 4.88 5.35 -19.44
N GLY A 59 5.50 4.44 -18.68
CA GLY A 59 5.65 3.04 -19.04
C GLY A 59 4.47 2.15 -18.65
N MET A 60 3.42 2.68 -17.99
CA MET A 60 2.26 1.88 -17.59
C MET A 60 1.35 1.60 -18.78
N LYS A 61 1.11 0.31 -19.04
CA LYS A 61 0.06 -0.15 -19.93
C LYS A 61 -1.21 -0.35 -19.11
N LEU A 62 -2.25 0.36 -19.49
CA LEU A 62 -3.51 0.42 -18.75
C LEU A 62 -4.65 -0.18 -19.56
N SER A 63 -5.53 -0.91 -18.89
CA SER A 63 -6.75 -1.47 -19.46
C SER A 63 -7.98 -1.03 -18.67
N ASN A 64 -9.16 -1.24 -19.25
CA ASN A 64 -10.39 -1.08 -18.49
C ASN A 64 -10.51 -2.22 -17.47
N PRO A 65 -11.04 -1.95 -16.27
CA PRO A 65 -11.18 -2.98 -15.27
C PRO A 65 -12.05 -4.14 -15.76
N THR A 66 -11.54 -5.35 -15.59
CA THR A 66 -12.26 -6.59 -15.89
C THR A 66 -13.27 -6.94 -14.80
N ASP A 67 -12.97 -6.54 -13.57
CA ASP A 67 -13.79 -6.75 -12.38
C ASP A 67 -14.60 -5.51 -12.00
N SER A 68 -15.68 -5.70 -11.23
CA SER A 68 -16.43 -4.59 -10.63
C SER A 68 -15.63 -3.89 -9.52
N TRP A 69 -15.99 -2.64 -9.21
CA TRP A 69 -15.38 -1.90 -8.10
C TRP A 69 -15.42 -2.68 -6.78
N ASP A 70 -16.54 -3.32 -6.46
CA ASP A 70 -16.69 -4.11 -5.24
C ASP A 70 -15.71 -5.28 -5.15
N LYS A 71 -15.40 -5.91 -6.28
CA LYS A 71 -14.42 -7.00 -6.33
C LYS A 71 -12.99 -6.48 -6.29
N ILE A 72 -12.71 -5.34 -6.93
CA ILE A 72 -11.38 -4.69 -6.90
C ILE A 72 -11.03 -4.22 -5.50
N LYS A 73 -11.97 -3.57 -4.81
CA LYS A 73 -11.73 -3.01 -3.48
C LYS A 73 -11.60 -4.09 -2.39
N SER A 74 -12.09 -5.30 -2.65
CA SER A 74 -11.99 -6.44 -1.73
C SER A 74 -10.80 -7.36 -2.02
N ARG A 75 -9.93 -7.03 -2.99
CA ARG A 75 -8.73 -7.84 -3.29
C ARG A 75 -7.82 -7.95 -2.06
N GLU A 76 -7.21 -9.11 -1.91
CA GLU A 76 -6.25 -9.38 -0.84
C GLU A 76 -4.92 -8.69 -1.12
N VAL A 77 -4.36 -8.05 -0.10
CA VAL A 77 -3.01 -7.50 -0.17
C VAL A 77 -2.02 -8.55 0.32
N LYS A 78 -1.08 -8.90 -0.56
CA LYS A 78 -0.03 -9.89 -0.30
C LYS A 78 1.32 -9.20 -0.16
N TRP A 79 2.00 -9.49 0.93
CA TRP A 79 3.31 -8.97 1.26
C TRP A 79 4.35 -10.09 1.20
N TYR A 80 5.52 -9.81 0.66
CA TYR A 80 6.67 -10.71 0.71
C TYR A 80 7.75 -10.07 1.55
N ILE A 81 7.78 -10.38 2.85
CA ILE A 81 8.69 -9.76 3.81
C ILE A 81 9.71 -10.79 4.22
N LEU A 82 10.99 -10.55 3.89
CA LEU A 82 12.10 -11.48 4.18
C LEU A 82 11.81 -12.91 3.70
N GLY A 83 11.20 -13.06 2.53
CA GLY A 83 10.88 -14.36 1.92
C GLY A 83 9.56 -14.99 2.39
N LYS A 84 8.84 -14.38 3.34
CA LYS A 84 7.56 -14.89 3.85
C LYS A 84 6.37 -14.17 3.21
N GLU A 85 5.41 -14.94 2.70
CA GLU A 85 4.11 -14.40 2.25
C GLU A 85 3.21 -14.09 3.45
N ILE A 86 2.70 -12.87 3.52
CA ILE A 86 1.76 -12.42 4.55
C ILE A 86 0.59 -11.72 3.87
N ILE A 87 -0.62 -12.18 4.16
CA ILE A 87 -1.87 -11.57 3.66
C ILE A 87 -2.45 -10.65 4.74
N SER A 88 -2.55 -9.36 4.45
CA SER A 88 -3.15 -8.32 5.32
C SER A 88 -3.19 -6.97 4.61
N ASP A 89 -4.18 -6.12 4.87
CA ASP A 89 -4.22 -4.75 4.34
C ASP A 89 -3.05 -3.91 4.87
N ASN A 90 -2.74 -4.01 6.18
CA ASN A 90 -1.60 -3.35 6.79
C ASN A 90 -0.84 -4.32 7.71
N ILE A 91 0.45 -4.06 7.95
CA ILE A 91 1.33 -4.89 8.78
C ILE A 91 1.98 -4.03 9.85
N TYR A 92 2.01 -4.54 11.08
CA TYR A 92 2.82 -3.99 12.17
C TYR A 92 3.86 -5.03 12.57
N ILE A 93 5.14 -4.74 12.34
CA ILE A 93 6.25 -5.62 12.71
C ILE A 93 6.89 -5.12 14.00
N VAL A 94 6.85 -5.97 15.02
CA VAL A 94 7.61 -5.75 16.26
C VAL A 94 9.06 -6.16 16.02
N LEU A 95 9.96 -5.19 16.11
CA LEU A 95 11.40 -5.34 16.02
C LEU A 95 11.99 -5.62 17.40
N GLU A 96 13.10 -6.35 17.44
CA GLU A 96 13.91 -6.55 18.63
C GLU A 96 14.96 -5.42 18.81
N SER A 97 15.35 -4.77 17.71
CA SER A 97 16.26 -3.60 17.73
C SER A 97 16.02 -2.65 16.55
N GLU A 98 16.46 -1.40 16.68
CA GLU A 98 16.34 -0.40 15.60
C GLU A 98 17.10 -0.80 14.34
N ASP A 99 18.24 -1.50 14.47
CA ASP A 99 19.04 -1.94 13.31
C ASP A 99 18.28 -2.86 12.36
N GLN A 100 17.27 -3.58 12.88
CA GLN A 100 16.43 -4.46 12.08
C GLN A 100 15.48 -3.68 11.15
N PHE A 101 15.24 -2.38 11.39
CA PHE A 101 14.43 -1.56 10.49
C PHE A 101 15.00 -1.55 9.06
N LYS A 102 16.33 -1.44 8.93
CA LYS A 102 17.02 -1.46 7.63
C LYS A 102 16.79 -2.77 6.87
N LEU A 103 16.63 -3.89 7.57
CA LEU A 103 16.30 -5.17 6.94
C LEU A 103 14.91 -5.12 6.33
N ILE A 104 13.93 -4.57 7.05
CA ILE A 104 12.54 -4.46 6.59
C ILE A 104 12.41 -3.47 5.43
N GLU A 105 13.09 -2.33 5.52
CA GLU A 105 13.10 -1.32 4.46
C GLU A 105 13.62 -1.88 3.13
N ASN A 106 14.66 -2.72 3.17
CA ASN A 106 15.27 -3.34 1.98
C ASN A 106 14.56 -4.63 1.52
N ALA A 107 13.89 -5.33 2.44
CA ALA A 107 13.29 -6.64 2.17
C ALA A 107 11.87 -6.58 1.60
N SER A 108 11.37 -5.39 1.27
CA SER A 108 10.04 -5.22 0.72
C SER A 108 10.08 -5.05 -0.80
N PRO A 109 9.59 -6.01 -1.61
CA PRO A 109 9.43 -5.82 -3.05
C PRO A 109 7.96 -6.00 -3.50
N ASN A 110 7.35 -4.97 -4.08
CA ASN A 110 6.95 -4.92 -5.50
C ASN A 110 6.21 -3.61 -5.88
N ARG A 111 6.80 -2.97 -6.89
CA ARG A 111 6.23 -2.18 -8.00
C ARG A 111 5.77 -0.72 -7.83
N LEU A 112 4.83 -0.30 -6.98
CA LEU A 112 4.32 1.11 -7.10
C LEU A 112 4.03 1.92 -5.83
N LYS A 113 4.63 1.53 -4.70
CA LYS A 113 4.61 2.19 -3.37
C LYS A 113 3.62 1.54 -2.40
N TYR A 114 4.18 0.86 -1.42
CA TYR A 114 3.65 0.72 -0.07
C TYR A 114 4.44 1.68 0.83
N TYR A 115 3.87 2.05 1.99
CA TYR A 115 4.58 2.86 2.97
C TYR A 115 5.26 1.96 3.98
N VAL A 116 6.60 2.03 4.04
CA VAL A 116 7.37 1.46 5.15
C VAL A 116 7.67 2.60 6.12
N LEU A 117 7.19 2.48 7.36
CA LEU A 117 7.26 3.53 8.36
C LEU A 117 7.97 3.02 9.62
N HIS A 118 8.81 3.87 10.22
CA HIS A 118 9.53 3.56 11.45
C HIS A 118 8.81 4.15 12.67
N ASP A 119 8.53 3.31 13.68
CA ASP A 119 8.05 3.71 15.01
C ASP A 119 6.79 4.61 15.01
N GLN A 120 5.97 4.54 13.96
CA GLN A 120 4.72 5.30 13.87
C GLN A 120 3.59 4.63 14.67
N ASN A 121 2.62 5.44 15.09
CA ASN A 121 1.42 4.95 15.76
C ASN A 121 0.43 4.38 14.73
N PRO A 122 0.10 3.07 14.77
CA PRO A 122 -0.76 2.44 13.76
C PRO A 122 -2.20 2.98 13.75
N PHE A 123 -2.68 3.58 14.85
CA PHE A 123 -4.01 4.17 14.91
C PHE A 123 -4.18 5.37 13.97
N ASP A 124 -3.09 6.08 13.64
CA ASP A 124 -3.11 7.21 12.71
C ASP A 124 -3.27 6.75 11.25
N TYR A 125 -3.04 5.47 10.98
CA TYR A 125 -3.08 4.83 9.67
C TYR A 125 -4.20 3.80 9.54
N LYS A 126 -5.13 3.74 10.50
CA LYS A 126 -6.19 2.72 10.55
C LYS A 126 -7.08 2.67 9.30
N ASP A 127 -7.27 3.83 8.65
CA ASP A 127 -8.09 3.99 7.44
C ASP A 127 -7.26 3.91 6.15
N TRP A 128 -5.94 3.74 6.26
CA TRP A 128 -5.04 3.60 5.13
C TRP A 128 -4.98 2.11 4.72
N CYS A 129 -4.53 1.86 3.50
CA CYS A 129 -4.10 0.52 3.10
C CYS A 129 -2.61 0.52 2.82
N CYS A 130 -2.06 -0.68 2.95
CA CYS A 130 -0.85 -1.07 2.29
C CYS A 130 0.34 -0.33 2.95
N VAL A 131 0.24 -0.22 4.29
CA VAL A 131 1.20 0.36 5.20
C VAL A 131 1.86 -0.77 6.02
N LEU A 132 3.18 -0.75 6.06
CA LEU A 132 4.00 -1.55 6.94
C LEU A 132 4.65 -0.62 7.95
N ILE A 133 4.30 -0.76 9.23
CA ILE A 133 4.97 -0.07 10.33
C ILE A 133 5.91 -1.07 10.99
N ALA A 134 7.19 -0.76 11.03
CA ALA A 134 8.18 -1.53 11.77
C ALA A 134 8.60 -0.72 13.00
N SER A 135 8.48 -1.32 14.19
CA SER A 135 8.70 -0.61 15.44
C SER A 135 9.29 -1.50 16.51
N THR A 136 10.14 -0.94 17.36
CA THR A 136 10.65 -1.61 18.57
C THR A 136 9.60 -1.72 19.68
N LYS A 137 8.46 -1.04 19.53
CA LYS A 137 7.38 -1.02 20.52
C LYS A 137 6.39 -2.14 20.22
N ASP A 138 6.16 -3.02 21.20
CA ASP A 138 5.06 -3.98 21.14
C ASP A 138 3.80 -3.36 21.76
N ILE A 139 2.84 -2.98 20.90
CA ILE A 139 1.59 -2.32 21.30
C ILE A 139 0.37 -3.04 20.71
N GLU A 140 -0.82 -2.67 21.15
CA GLU A 140 -2.06 -3.03 20.46
C GLU A 140 -2.18 -2.27 19.14
N VAL A 141 -2.80 -2.91 18.15
CA VAL A 141 -2.94 -2.37 16.79
C VAL A 141 -4.41 -2.41 16.35
N PRO A 142 -4.87 -1.48 15.50
CA PRO A 142 -6.21 -1.52 14.94
C PRO A 142 -6.43 -2.80 14.10
N SER A 143 -7.68 -3.22 13.94
CA SER A 143 -8.04 -4.47 13.25
C SER A 143 -7.63 -4.53 11.79
N THR A 144 -7.33 -3.38 11.16
CA THR A 144 -6.80 -3.30 9.79
C THR A 144 -5.32 -3.65 9.70
N PHE A 145 -4.63 -3.79 10.83
CA PHE A 145 -3.24 -4.21 10.92
C PHE A 145 -3.12 -5.65 11.42
N LYS A 146 -2.25 -6.41 10.78
CA LYS A 146 -1.75 -7.68 11.31
C LYS A 146 -0.45 -7.43 12.06
N LYS A 147 -0.46 -7.66 13.38
CA LYS A 147 0.75 -7.61 14.20
C LYS A 147 1.54 -8.92 14.07
N ILE A 148 2.85 -8.81 13.83
CA ILE A 148 3.78 -9.93 13.76
C ILE A 148 5.10 -9.56 14.45
N SER A 149 5.78 -10.52 15.07
CA SER A 149 7.16 -10.32 15.54
C SER A 149 8.15 -10.60 14.41
N ILE A 150 9.22 -9.81 14.31
CA ILE A 150 10.31 -10.10 13.37
C ILE A 150 10.95 -11.47 13.62
N ARG A 151 10.95 -11.93 14.88
CA ARG A 151 11.44 -13.26 15.24
C ARG A 151 10.64 -14.37 14.57
N GLU A 152 9.32 -14.23 14.46
CA GLU A 152 8.45 -15.21 13.78
C GLU A 152 8.67 -15.27 12.26
N ILE A 153 9.23 -14.20 11.70
CA ILE A 153 9.61 -14.13 10.28
C ILE A 153 10.95 -14.85 10.10
N LEU A 154 11.92 -14.58 10.97
CA LEU A 154 13.28 -15.13 10.88
C LEU A 154 13.41 -16.60 11.34
N SER A 155 12.57 -17.06 12.27
CA SER A 155 12.68 -18.40 12.87
C SER A 155 12.14 -19.54 11.99
N ASN A 156 11.52 -19.21 10.85
CA ASN A 156 10.93 -20.18 9.92
C ASN A 156 11.62 -20.13 8.53
N SER A 157 12.82 -19.54 8.48
CA SER A 157 13.65 -19.36 7.29
C SER A 157 14.85 -20.29 7.30
#